data_AF-A0A7V5UDZ9-F1
#
_entry.id   AF-A0A7V5UDZ9-F1
#
_cell.length_a   1.000
_cell.length_b   1.000
_cell.length_c   1.000
_cell.angle_alpha   90.00
_cell.angle_beta   90.00
_cell.angle_gamma   90.00
#
_symmetry.space_group_name_H-M   'P 1'
#
loop_
_entity.id
_entity.type
_entity.pdbx_description
1 polymer ?
#
loop_
_entity_poly.entity_id
_entity_poly.type
_entity_poly.pdbx_seq_one_letter_code
_entity_poly.pdbx_strand_id
1 'polypeptide(L)'
;MKAKRLHILGVFFLLLLLPQLGSAARSNAPLTVRIRKAVVAYFAQTFGTAEKELKVSFVRWPKQLQVTKPVTCIEVSDQHSRKRLGYQTVWVELINHGRRIRNLPVSVQVALHKPVWVAAQRIAFRRRIDAHMFRKE
;
A
#
# COMPACT_ATOMS: atom_id res chain seq x y z
N MET A 1 53.85 -23.46 -10.82
CA MET A 1 53.46 -22.23 -11.54
C MET A 1 51.97 -22.25 -11.81
N LYS A 2 51.28 -21.12 -11.57
CA LYS A 2 49.91 -20.73 -12.02
C LYS A 2 48.72 -21.53 -11.44
N ALA A 3 47.59 -20.95 -11.05
CA ALA A 3 47.23 -19.59 -10.67
C ALA A 3 45.84 -19.65 -10.03
N LYS A 4 45.72 -19.05 -8.85
CA LYS A 4 44.54 -18.51 -8.16
C LYS A 4 43.34 -18.22 -9.08
N ARG A 5 42.24 -18.98 -9.01
CA ARG A 5 40.90 -18.55 -9.49
C ARG A 5 39.76 -19.30 -8.78
N LEU A 6 39.63 -19.15 -7.46
CA LEU A 6 38.49 -19.75 -6.75
C LEU A 6 38.04 -18.95 -5.52
N HIS A 7 38.00 -17.62 -5.60
CA HIS A 7 37.50 -16.78 -4.49
C HIS A 7 36.57 -15.64 -4.88
N ILE A 8 36.10 -15.56 -6.13
CA ILE A 8 35.26 -14.43 -6.58
C ILE A 8 33.75 -14.77 -6.56
N LEU A 9 33.34 -16.05 -6.63
CA LEU A 9 31.91 -16.41 -6.59
C LEU A 9 31.29 -16.43 -5.19
N GLY A 10 32.08 -16.61 -4.12
CA GLY A 10 31.56 -16.70 -2.75
C GLY A 10 31.14 -15.36 -2.14
N VAL A 11 31.76 -14.25 -2.59
CA VAL A 11 31.46 -12.90 -2.08
C VAL A 11 30.18 -12.33 -2.69
N PHE A 12 29.84 -12.74 -3.93
CA PHE A 12 28.65 -12.25 -4.61
C PHE A 12 27.35 -12.85 -4.04
N PHE A 13 27.38 -14.08 -3.54
CA PHE A 13 26.22 -14.71 -2.91
C PHE A 13 25.98 -14.20 -1.48
N LEU A 14 27.02 -13.72 -0.79
CA LEU A 14 26.89 -13.13 0.56
C LEU A 14 26.36 -11.67 0.51
N LEU A 15 26.57 -10.95 -0.60
CA LEU A 15 26.06 -9.59 -0.80
C LEU A 15 24.62 -9.52 -1.32
N LEU A 16 24.09 -10.61 -1.89
CA LEU A 16 22.70 -10.70 -2.34
C LEU A 16 21.69 -10.96 -1.20
N LEU A 17 22.17 -11.27 0.01
CA LEU A 17 21.34 -11.38 1.22
C LEU A 17 21.28 -10.09 2.05
N LEU A 18 21.97 -9.03 1.64
CA LEU A 18 22.14 -7.80 2.43
C LEU A 18 21.14 -6.63 2.21
N PRO A 19 20.11 -6.66 1.33
CA PRO A 19 19.13 -5.58 1.31
C PRO A 19 17.85 -5.85 2.14
N GLN A 20 17.68 -7.02 2.78
CA GLN A 20 16.46 -7.30 3.56
C GLN A 20 16.51 -6.87 5.04
N LEU A 21 17.64 -6.33 5.51
CA LEU A 21 17.75 -5.64 6.80
C LEU A 21 17.45 -4.13 6.70
N GLY A 22 16.65 -3.76 5.70
CA GLY A 22 16.07 -2.43 5.55
C GLY A 22 15.02 -2.15 6.63
N SER A 23 15.51 -1.63 7.75
CA SER A 23 14.76 -0.77 8.68
C SER A 23 13.67 -1.47 9.51
N ALA A 24 14.10 -2.23 10.52
CA ALA A 24 13.45 -2.18 11.82
C ALA A 24 13.68 -0.81 12.51
N ALA A 25 13.44 0.29 11.78
CA ALA A 25 13.26 1.58 12.42
C ALA A 25 11.96 1.46 13.20
N ARG A 26 12.07 1.24 14.51
CA ARG A 26 10.97 1.45 15.46
C ARG A 26 10.53 2.89 15.26
N SER A 27 9.55 3.09 14.39
CA SER A 27 8.89 4.37 14.24
C SER A 27 8.21 4.66 15.57
N ASN A 28 8.72 5.68 16.28
CA ASN A 28 8.08 6.23 17.48
C ASN A 28 6.76 6.96 17.16
N ALA A 29 6.31 6.91 15.91
CA ALA A 29 5.03 7.48 15.53
C ALA A 29 3.88 6.79 16.30
N PRO A 30 2.83 7.55 16.67
CA PRO A 30 1.65 6.99 17.29
C PRO A 30 1.10 5.80 16.50
N LEU A 31 0.58 4.78 17.20
CA LEU A 31 0.04 3.57 16.56
C LEU A 31 -1.01 3.91 15.49
N THR A 32 -1.83 4.93 15.71
CA THR A 32 -2.79 5.46 14.71
C THR A 32 -2.12 5.86 13.41
N VAL A 33 -1.00 6.59 13.46
CA VAL A 33 -0.25 7.03 12.28
C VAL A 33 0.35 5.82 11.55
N ARG A 34 0.90 4.87 12.31
CA ARG A 34 1.44 3.62 11.73
C ARG A 34 0.35 2.81 11.03
N ILE A 35 -0.83 2.67 11.63
CA ILE A 35 -1.98 2.00 11.01
C ILE A 35 -2.41 2.74 9.75
N ARG A 36 -2.50 4.09 9.78
CA ARG A 36 -2.86 4.88 8.60
C ARG A 36 -1.91 4.59 7.44
N LYS A 37 -0.59 4.63 7.71
CA LYS A 37 0.43 4.35 6.71
C LYS A 37 0.33 2.93 6.15
N ALA A 38 0.14 1.93 7.02
CA ALA A 38 -0.03 0.54 6.59
C ALA A 38 -1.27 0.35 5.69
N VAL A 39 -2.40 0.99 6.03
CA VAL A 39 -3.62 0.91 5.23
C VAL A 39 -3.46 1.62 3.87
N VAL A 40 -2.78 2.77 3.84
CA VAL A 40 -2.48 3.47 2.56
C VAL A 40 -1.57 2.61 1.69
N ALA A 41 -0.48 2.09 2.24
CA ALA A 41 0.46 1.22 1.52
C ALA A 41 -0.22 -0.04 0.97
N TYR A 42 -1.13 -0.65 1.75
CA TYR A 42 -1.94 -1.76 1.32
C TYR A 42 -2.76 -1.44 0.07
N PHE A 43 -3.45 -0.30 0.03
CA PHE A 43 -4.23 0.09 -1.16
C PHE A 43 -3.34 0.50 -2.34
N ALA A 44 -2.20 1.13 -2.09
CA ALA A 44 -1.21 1.46 -3.13
C ALA A 44 -0.72 0.19 -3.84
N GLN A 45 -0.35 -0.83 -3.06
CA GLN A 45 0.04 -2.13 -3.59
C GLN A 45 -1.13 -2.82 -4.30
N THR A 46 -2.32 -2.81 -3.69
CA THR A 46 -3.52 -3.48 -4.23
C THR A 46 -3.94 -2.92 -5.59
N PHE A 47 -3.85 -1.59 -5.78
CA PHE A 47 -4.24 -0.93 -7.03
C PHE A 47 -3.07 -0.65 -7.97
N GLY A 48 -1.85 -1.07 -7.62
CA GLY A 48 -0.65 -0.84 -8.43
C GLY A 48 -0.41 0.64 -8.74
N THR A 49 -0.59 1.52 -7.75
CA THR A 49 -0.58 2.98 -7.91
C THR A 49 0.29 3.62 -6.83
N ALA A 50 0.83 4.81 -7.10
CA ALA A 50 1.61 5.52 -6.08
C ALA A 50 0.70 6.02 -4.93
N GLU A 51 1.23 6.07 -3.70
CA GLU A 51 0.45 6.56 -2.54
C GLU A 51 -0.11 7.98 -2.76
N LYS A 52 0.61 8.83 -3.48
CA LYS A 52 0.19 10.21 -3.82
C LYS A 52 -1.05 10.29 -4.72
N GLU A 53 -1.33 9.22 -5.46
CA GLU A 53 -2.49 9.11 -6.37
C GLU A 53 -3.70 8.51 -5.64
N LEU A 54 -3.52 8.08 -4.38
CA LEU A 54 -4.59 7.56 -3.54
C LEU A 54 -5.05 8.59 -2.53
N LYS A 55 -6.36 8.73 -2.46
CA LYS A 55 -7.04 9.42 -1.37
C LYS A 55 -7.72 8.38 -0.50
N VAL A 56 -7.16 8.15 0.69
CA VAL A 56 -7.72 7.24 1.70
C VAL A 56 -8.27 8.05 2.86
N SER A 57 -9.59 8.12 2.95
CA SER A 57 -10.30 8.77 4.05
C SER A 57 -10.71 7.73 5.09
N PHE A 58 -10.30 7.89 6.34
CA PHE A 58 -10.66 6.98 7.43
C PHE A 58 -12.03 7.36 7.99
N VAL A 59 -13.05 6.55 7.71
CA VAL A 59 -14.44 6.84 8.05
C VAL A 59 -14.77 6.37 9.46
N ARG A 60 -14.32 5.16 9.83
CA ARG A 60 -14.57 4.59 11.17
C ARG A 60 -13.31 3.96 11.72
N TRP A 61 -12.92 4.44 12.90
CA TRP A 61 -11.87 3.85 13.71
C TRP A 61 -12.45 2.86 14.72
N PRO A 62 -11.71 1.79 15.09
CA PRO A 62 -12.09 0.93 16.19
C PRO A 62 -12.15 1.73 17.49
N LYS A 63 -13.24 1.55 18.26
CA LYS A 63 -13.49 2.28 19.52
C LYS A 63 -12.39 2.09 20.57
N GLN A 64 -11.65 0.99 20.49
CA GLN A 64 -10.59 0.65 21.43
C GLN A 64 -9.31 0.33 20.66
N LEU A 65 -8.42 1.31 20.59
CA LEU A 65 -7.07 1.15 20.02
C LEU A 65 -5.99 0.96 21.09
N GLN A 66 -6.38 0.86 22.37
CA GLN A 66 -5.42 0.64 23.44
C GLN A 66 -4.86 -0.79 23.33
N VAL A 67 -3.53 -0.87 23.25
CA VAL A 67 -2.79 -2.13 23.22
C VAL A 67 -1.74 -2.06 24.31
N THR A 68 -1.78 -3.01 25.23
CA THR A 68 -0.86 -3.08 26.38
C THR A 68 0.53 -3.58 25.97
N LYS A 69 0.60 -4.34 24.88
CA LYS A 69 1.83 -4.92 24.34
C LYS A 69 2.38 -4.07 23.19
N PRO A 70 3.72 -3.95 23.05
CA PRO A 70 4.31 -3.24 21.93
C PRO A 70 3.92 -3.89 20.59
N VAL A 71 3.66 -3.08 19.56
CA VAL A 71 3.33 -3.57 18.21
C VAL A 71 4.57 -3.54 17.34
N THR A 72 5.06 -4.72 16.95
CA THR A 72 6.22 -4.88 16.07
C THR A 72 5.86 -4.80 14.59
N CYS A 73 4.73 -5.38 14.18
CA CYS A 73 4.27 -5.42 12.80
C CYS A 73 2.78 -5.09 12.72
N ILE A 74 2.36 -4.51 11.59
CA ILE A 74 0.97 -4.23 11.26
C ILE A 74 0.70 -4.84 9.90
N GLU A 75 -0.22 -5.79 9.84
CA GLU A 75 -0.66 -6.40 8.60
C GLU A 75 -2.07 -5.91 8.28
N VAL A 76 -2.35 -5.71 6.99
CA VAL A 76 -3.65 -5.25 6.52
C VAL A 76 -4.17 -6.27 5.53
N SER A 77 -5.41 -6.69 5.75
CA SER A 77 -6.11 -7.63 4.88
C SER A 77 -7.53 -7.13 4.64
N ASP A 78 -8.18 -7.67 3.61
CA ASP A 78 -9.62 -7.58 3.45
C ASP A 78 -10.21 -8.99 3.46
N GLN A 79 -11.50 -9.07 3.72
CA GLN A 79 -12.25 -10.33 3.70
C GLN A 79 -13.01 -10.54 2.39
N HIS A 80 -12.95 -9.57 1.47
CA HIS A 80 -13.69 -9.61 0.22
C HIS A 80 -12.73 -9.89 -0.95
N SER A 81 -13.11 -10.84 -1.80
CA SER A 81 -12.31 -11.23 -2.97
C SER A 81 -12.19 -10.14 -4.05
N ARG A 82 -13.10 -9.16 -4.06
CA ARG A 82 -13.12 -8.07 -5.05
C ARG A 82 -12.72 -6.75 -4.42
N LYS A 83 -11.50 -6.33 -4.75
CA LYS A 83 -10.97 -5.00 -4.44
C LYS A 83 -11.75 -3.96 -5.23
N ARG A 84 -12.29 -2.95 -4.56
CA ARG A 84 -13.03 -1.85 -5.22
C ARG A 84 -12.64 -0.51 -4.65
N LEU A 85 -12.80 0.54 -5.45
CA LEU A 85 -12.80 1.90 -4.97
C LEU A 85 -14.09 2.16 -4.17
N GLY A 86 -14.09 3.26 -3.41
CA GLY A 86 -15.19 3.66 -2.56
C GLY A 86 -15.07 3.12 -1.13
N TYR A 87 -16.22 2.92 -0.49
CA TYR A 87 -16.30 2.53 0.91
C TYR A 87 -16.01 1.04 1.12
N GLN A 88 -15.10 0.73 2.03
CA GLN A 88 -14.77 -0.64 2.42
C GLN A 88 -14.16 -0.72 3.82
N THR A 89 -14.28 -1.89 4.43
CA THR A 89 -13.66 -2.20 5.72
C THR A 89 -12.50 -3.15 5.49
N VAL A 90 -11.33 -2.78 6.01
CA VAL A 90 -10.14 -3.64 6.07
C VAL A 90 -9.91 -4.09 7.50
N TRP A 91 -9.24 -5.22 7.65
CA TRP A 91 -8.83 -5.79 8.92
C TRP A 91 -7.35 -5.52 9.14
N VAL A 92 -7.06 -4.88 10.27
CA VAL A 92 -5.72 -4.52 10.68
C VAL A 92 -5.29 -5.44 11.81
N GLU A 93 -4.32 -6.30 11.51
CA GLU A 93 -3.73 -7.21 12.47
C GLU A 93 -2.50 -6.56 13.11
N LEU A 94 -2.52 -6.48 14.45
CA LEU A 94 -1.41 -5.97 15.25
C LEU A 94 -0.61 -7.14 15.79
N ILE A 95 0.67 -7.22 15.42
CA ILE A 95 1.53 -8.36 15.70
C ILE A 95 2.69 -7.95 16.60
N ASN A 96 2.98 -8.77 17.60
CA ASN A 96 4.14 -8.65 18.47
C ASN A 96 4.95 -9.95 18.46
N HIS A 97 6.19 -9.88 17.98
CA HIS A 97 7.10 -11.02 17.90
C HIS A 97 6.46 -12.25 17.24
N GLY A 98 5.80 -12.04 16.10
CA GLY A 98 5.14 -13.10 15.32
C GLY A 98 3.80 -13.58 15.86
N ARG A 99 3.33 -13.06 17.01
CA ARG A 99 2.00 -13.39 17.55
C ARG A 99 1.01 -12.26 17.32
N ARG A 100 -0.15 -12.59 16.76
CA ARG A 100 -1.28 -11.66 16.64
C ARG A 100 -1.80 -11.29 18.03
N ILE A 101 -1.73 -10.02 18.37
CA ILE A 101 -2.26 -9.48 19.64
C ILE A 101 -3.72 -9.07 19.46
N ARG A 102 -4.03 -8.43 18.32
CA ARG A 102 -5.35 -7.86 18.08
C ARG A 102 -5.64 -7.83 16.58
N ASN A 103 -6.91 -8.01 16.23
CA ASN A 103 -7.42 -7.77 14.90
C ASN A 103 -8.53 -6.71 14.98
N LEU A 104 -8.46 -5.69 14.14
CA LEU A 104 -9.29 -4.49 14.24
C LEU A 104 -9.90 -4.13 12.89
N PRO A 105 -11.23 -3.92 12.80
CA PRO A 105 -11.83 -3.41 11.59
C PRO A 105 -11.57 -1.91 11.48
N VAL A 106 -11.14 -1.47 10.30
CA VAL A 106 -10.97 -0.05 9.94
C VAL A 106 -11.75 0.21 8.66
N SER A 107 -12.75 1.08 8.73
CA SER A 107 -13.53 1.46 7.55
C SER A 107 -12.95 2.70 6.90
N VAL A 108 -12.72 2.60 5.60
CA VAL A 108 -12.13 3.66 4.78
C VAL A 108 -12.98 3.93 3.54
N GLN A 109 -12.81 5.12 2.99
CA GLN A 109 -13.23 5.46 1.64
C GLN A 109 -11.97 5.66 0.81
N VAL A 110 -11.82 4.85 -0.24
CA VAL A 110 -10.66 4.88 -1.13
C VAL A 110 -11.06 5.49 -2.46
N ALA A 111 -10.37 6.55 -2.85
CA ALA A 111 -10.50 7.15 -4.17
C ALA A 111 -9.12 7.22 -4.83
N LEU A 112 -9.12 7.22 -6.16
CA LEU A 112 -7.90 7.27 -6.94
C LEU A 112 -7.96 8.50 -7.84
N HIS A 113 -6.91 9.31 -7.77
CA HIS A 113 -6.72 10.46 -8.63
C HIS A 113 -5.89 10.02 -9.83
N LYS A 114 -6.57 9.78 -10.95
CA LYS A 114 -5.93 9.50 -12.24
C LYS A 114 -6.41 10.52 -13.25
N PRO A 115 -5.50 11.05 -14.07
CA PRO A 115 -5.92 11.95 -15.12
C PRO A 115 -6.74 11.16 -16.14
N VAL A 116 -7.87 11.72 -16.55
CA VAL A 116 -8.80 11.11 -17.49
C VAL A 116 -9.00 12.00 -18.71
N TRP A 117 -9.32 11.39 -19.85
CA TRP A 117 -9.71 12.12 -21.03
C TRP A 117 -11.20 12.42 -20.97
N VAL A 118 -11.53 13.70 -20.91
CA VAL A 118 -12.92 14.18 -20.99
C VAL A 118 -13.15 14.82 -22.35
N ALA A 119 -14.38 14.75 -22.85
CA ALA A 119 -14.73 15.43 -24.08
C ALA A 119 -14.58 16.95 -23.88
N ALA A 120 -13.77 17.59 -24.72
CA ALA A 120 -13.57 19.03 -24.70
C ALA A 120 -14.76 19.78 -25.33
N GLN A 121 -15.59 19.08 -26.11
CA GLN A 121 -16.76 19.60 -26.80
C GLN A 121 -17.83 18.52 -26.96
N ARG A 122 -19.05 18.92 -27.33
CA ARG A 122 -20.14 17.99 -27.65
C ARG A 122 -19.79 17.15 -28.89
N ILE A 123 -19.86 15.83 -28.75
CA ILE A 123 -19.66 14.88 -29.86
C ILE A 123 -21.05 14.45 -30.35
N ALA A 124 -21.35 14.68 -31.63
CA ALA A 124 -22.63 14.31 -32.23
C ALA A 124 -22.77 12.79 -32.38
N PHE A 125 -24.02 12.30 -32.42
CA PHE A 125 -24.31 10.89 -32.64
C PHE A 125 -23.70 10.41 -33.97
N ARG A 126 -23.03 9.24 -33.95
CA ARG A 126 -22.31 8.66 -35.09
C ARG A 126 -21.12 9.48 -35.64
N ARG A 127 -20.67 10.52 -34.94
CA ARG A 127 -19.43 11.21 -35.29
C ARG A 127 -18.23 10.34 -34.90
N ARG A 128 -17.25 10.25 -35.81
CA ARG A 128 -15.96 9.61 -35.54
C ARG A 128 -15.25 10.34 -34.39
N ILE A 129 -14.64 9.55 -33.51
CA ILE A 129 -13.92 10.05 -32.34
C ILE A 129 -12.45 10.24 -32.71
N ASP A 130 -11.93 11.44 -32.49
CA ASP A 130 -10.52 11.79 -32.72
C ASP A 130 -9.90 12.42 -31.46
N ALA A 131 -8.57 12.28 -31.31
CA ALA A 131 -7.85 12.68 -30.10
C ALA A 131 -8.03 14.18 -29.74
N HIS A 132 -8.10 15.06 -30.75
CA HIS A 132 -8.28 16.51 -30.56
C HIS A 132 -9.64 16.88 -29.93
N MET A 133 -10.59 15.95 -29.86
CA MET A 133 -11.91 16.16 -29.24
C MET A 133 -11.88 16.02 -27.72
N PHE A 134 -10.75 15.63 -27.14
CA PHE A 134 -10.60 15.41 -25.70
C PHE A 134 -9.55 16.33 -25.10
N ARG A 135 -9.72 16.61 -23.80
CA ARG A 135 -8.70 17.21 -22.96
C ARG A 135 -8.46 16.31 -21.75
N LYS A 136 -7.29 16.45 -21.14
CA LYS A 136 -6.88 15.69 -19.97
C LYS A 136 -7.24 16.51 -18.72
N GLU A 137 -8.03 15.92 -17.83
CA GLU A 137 -8.37 16.47 -16.49
C GLU A 137 -7.76 15.58 -15.40
#